data_AF-A0A970ULA2-F1
#
_entry.id   AF-A0A970ULA2-F1
#
_cell.length_a   1.000
_cell.length_b   1.000
_cell.length_c   1.000
_cell.angle_alpha   90.00
_cell.angle_beta   90.00
_cell.angle_gamma   90.00
#
_symmetry.space_group_name_H-M   'P 1'
#
loop_
_entity.id
_entity.type
_entity.pdbx_description
1 polymer ?
#
loop_
_entity_poly.entity_id
_entity_poly.type
_entity_poly.pdbx_seq_one_letter_code
_entity_poly.pdbx_strand_id
1 'polypeptide(L)'
;MNKPKMIILADIASLKITCVGFKQLVKNLEAKYEIVTCKFFSYVAKRNRDFNEYISANGYSVSLPSASRRRNKLDSNQVIEAVRIADNDKIDAVAMITGEGDILPVVDLLKSRGKEVYDINVDSGKYNYAFTGFIAVPTSALREGYTAPATKKKAPKPVASVQRAANPYVEEARKVLSGSEILAKYRK
;
A
#
# COMPACT_ATOMS: atom_id res chain seq x y z
N MET A 1 2.58 -31.85 -7.71
CA MET A 1 3.01 -30.53 -8.21
C MET A 1 3.28 -29.65 -7.01
N ASN A 2 4.38 -28.88 -7.02
CA ASN A 2 4.61 -27.87 -5.98
C ASN A 2 3.58 -26.75 -6.13
N LYS A 3 3.10 -26.23 -5.00
CA LYS A 3 2.17 -25.10 -4.99
C LYS A 3 2.92 -23.83 -5.43
N PRO A 4 2.31 -22.93 -6.21
CA PRO A 4 2.89 -21.61 -6.50
C PRO A 4 3.17 -20.85 -5.21
N LYS A 5 4.27 -20.10 -5.19
CA LYS A 5 4.75 -19.36 -4.02
C LYS A 5 4.10 -17.99 -3.91
N MET A 6 3.55 -17.70 -2.74
CA MET A 6 2.85 -16.45 -2.47
C MET A 6 3.46 -15.70 -1.29
N ILE A 7 3.52 -14.38 -1.41
CA ILE A 7 3.79 -13.46 -0.29
C ILE A 7 2.53 -12.67 0.04
N ILE A 8 2.28 -12.45 1.34
CA ILE A 8 1.17 -11.61 1.80
C ILE A 8 1.71 -10.25 2.26
N LEU A 9 1.21 -9.17 1.68
CA LEU A 9 1.50 -7.79 2.06
C LEU A 9 0.30 -7.21 2.81
N ALA A 10 0.42 -7.03 4.12
CA ALA A 10 -0.73 -6.81 4.99
C ALA A 10 -0.71 -5.46 5.73
N ASP A 11 -1.53 -4.51 5.29
CA ASP A 11 -1.97 -3.39 6.15
C ASP A 11 -3.19 -3.82 6.98
N ILE A 12 -2.95 -4.47 8.11
CA ILE A 12 -4.04 -4.97 8.96
C ILE A 12 -4.86 -3.85 9.62
N ALA A 13 -4.36 -2.61 9.64
CA ALA A 13 -5.09 -1.48 10.17
C ALA A 13 -6.16 -0.98 9.19
N SER A 14 -5.94 -1.16 7.87
CA SER A 14 -6.93 -0.81 6.85
C SER A 14 -8.14 -1.75 6.88
N LEU A 15 -7.90 -3.07 6.87
CA LEU A 15 -8.96 -4.08 6.87
C LEU A 15 -9.52 -4.37 8.26
N LYS A 16 -8.73 -4.14 9.32
CA LYS A 16 -9.08 -4.42 10.72
C LYS A 16 -9.39 -5.89 11.01
N ILE A 17 -8.77 -6.79 10.25
CA ILE A 17 -8.88 -8.23 10.46
C ILE A 17 -8.30 -8.62 11.84
N THR A 18 -8.96 -9.54 12.52
CA THR A 18 -8.47 -10.16 13.76
C THR A 18 -7.35 -11.15 13.45
N CYS A 19 -6.52 -11.50 14.45
CA CYS A 19 -5.52 -12.55 14.26
C CYS A 19 -6.17 -13.92 13.92
N VAL A 20 -7.33 -14.23 14.51
CA VAL A 20 -8.10 -15.45 14.19
C VAL A 20 -8.56 -15.44 12.74
N GLY A 21 -9.15 -14.34 12.28
CA GLY A 21 -9.56 -14.15 10.90
C GLY A 21 -8.40 -14.25 9.92
N PHE A 22 -7.25 -13.65 10.25
CA PHE A 22 -6.05 -13.72 9.42
C PHE A 22 -5.49 -15.15 9.33
N LYS A 23 -5.47 -15.91 10.44
CA LYS A 23 -5.07 -17.33 10.42
C LYS A 23 -5.95 -18.16 9.49
N GLN A 24 -7.26 -17.93 9.50
CA GLN A 24 -8.20 -18.62 8.60
C GLN A 24 -7.96 -18.23 7.14
N LEU A 25 -7.75 -16.94 6.87
CA LEU A 25 -7.37 -16.45 5.54
C LEU A 25 -6.10 -17.14 5.03
N VAL A 26 -5.04 -17.18 5.84
CA VAL A 26 -3.77 -17.85 5.49
C VAL A 26 -4.02 -19.33 5.20
N LYS A 27 -4.72 -20.05 6.07
CA LYS A 27 -5.06 -21.47 5.89
C LYS A 27 -5.82 -21.73 4.58
N ASN A 28 -6.72 -20.83 4.20
CA ASN A 28 -7.46 -20.95 2.94
C ASN A 28 -6.55 -20.73 1.72
N LEU A 29 -5.61 -19.79 1.80
CA LEU A 29 -4.63 -19.56 0.75
C LEU A 29 -3.64 -20.71 0.62
N GLU A 30 -3.24 -21.31 1.74
CA GLU A 30 -2.38 -22.50 1.79
C GLU A 30 -2.97 -23.71 1.07
N ALA A 31 -4.29 -23.76 0.82
CA ALA A 31 -4.88 -24.80 -0.02
C ALA A 31 -4.35 -24.77 -1.46
N LYS A 32 -4.01 -23.58 -1.97
CA LYS A 32 -3.59 -23.34 -3.36
C LYS A 32 -2.13 -22.90 -3.50
N TYR A 33 -1.61 -22.19 -2.51
CA TYR A 33 -0.28 -21.57 -2.54
C TYR A 33 0.63 -22.10 -1.43
N GLU A 34 1.94 -22.00 -1.66
CA GLU A 34 2.94 -22.06 -0.60
C GLU A 34 3.16 -20.64 -0.07
N ILE A 35 2.71 -20.34 1.15
CA ILE A 35 2.90 -19.01 1.75
C ILE A 35 4.33 -18.87 2.24
N VAL A 36 5.14 -18.10 1.51
CA VAL A 36 6.57 -17.92 1.80
C VAL A 36 6.78 -17.04 3.02
N THR A 37 6.06 -15.92 3.11
CA THR A 37 6.11 -15.01 4.25
C THR A 37 4.93 -14.04 4.24
N CYS A 38 4.66 -13.45 5.40
CA CYS A 38 3.77 -12.30 5.56
C CYS A 38 4.58 -11.08 6.01
N LYS A 39 4.30 -9.92 5.40
CA LYS A 39 4.86 -8.64 5.81
C LYS A 39 3.76 -7.69 6.24
N PHE A 40 3.83 -7.22 7.48
CA PHE A 40 2.83 -6.34 8.07
C PHE A 40 3.28 -4.89 7.98
N PHE A 41 2.44 -4.04 7.38
CA PHE A 41 2.73 -2.62 7.16
C PHE A 41 2.06 -1.74 8.19
N SER A 42 2.68 -0.60 8.46
CA SER A 42 2.21 0.37 9.46
C SER A 42 1.85 -0.28 10.81
N TYR A 43 2.65 -1.26 11.23
CA TYR A 43 2.31 -2.14 12.34
C TYR A 43 2.49 -1.46 13.70
N VAL A 44 1.43 -1.41 14.50
CA VAL A 44 1.46 -0.88 15.87
C VAL A 44 1.24 -2.00 16.87
N ALA A 45 2.32 -2.52 17.48
CA ALA A 45 2.28 -3.65 18.42
C ALA A 45 1.30 -3.45 19.59
N LYS A 46 1.16 -2.22 20.10
CA LYS A 46 0.21 -1.91 21.18
C LYS A 46 -1.26 -2.10 20.77
N ARG A 47 -1.58 -1.92 19.48
CA ARG A 47 -2.94 -2.02 18.91
C ARG A 47 -3.25 -3.41 18.36
N ASN A 48 -2.22 -4.20 18.05
CA ASN A 48 -2.34 -5.52 17.43
C ASN A 48 -1.72 -6.61 18.34
N ARG A 49 -1.99 -6.56 19.65
CA ARG A 49 -1.38 -7.49 20.61
C ARG A 49 -1.66 -8.96 20.27
N ASP A 50 -2.85 -9.22 19.72
CA ASP A 50 -3.30 -10.51 19.24
C ASP A 50 -2.44 -11.08 18.09
N PHE A 51 -1.73 -10.23 17.34
CA PHE A 51 -0.83 -10.65 16.26
C PHE A 51 0.62 -10.87 16.72
N ASN A 52 1.06 -10.28 17.82
CA ASN A 52 2.50 -10.26 18.18
C ASN A 52 3.11 -11.66 18.29
N GLU A 53 2.46 -12.55 19.04
CA GLU A 53 2.92 -13.93 19.23
C GLU A 53 2.86 -14.71 17.91
N TYR A 54 1.79 -14.52 17.13
CA TYR A 54 1.62 -15.20 15.85
C TYR A 54 2.68 -14.78 14.83
N ILE A 55 2.99 -13.48 14.73
CA ILE A 55 4.04 -12.94 13.86
C ILE A 55 5.39 -13.54 14.26
N SER A 56 5.71 -13.53 15.56
CA SER A 56 6.96 -14.06 16.08
C SER A 56 7.11 -15.57 15.81
N ALA A 57 6.06 -16.35 16.07
CA ALA A 57 6.08 -17.80 15.91
C ALA A 57 6.26 -18.25 14.45
N ASN A 58 5.85 -17.42 13.48
CA ASN A 58 5.93 -17.74 12.05
C ASN A 58 7.09 -17.02 11.34
N GLY A 59 7.95 -16.30 12.06
CA GLY A 59 9.05 -15.54 11.47
C GLY A 59 8.59 -14.46 10.49
N TYR A 60 7.38 -13.92 10.68
CA TYR A 60 6.84 -12.85 9.85
C TYR A 60 7.50 -11.52 10.19
N SER A 61 7.51 -10.61 9.21
CA SER A 61 8.18 -9.32 9.34
C SER A 61 7.18 -8.17 9.49
N VAL A 62 7.60 -7.12 10.20
CA VAL A 62 6.79 -5.92 10.41
C VAL A 62 7.56 -4.70 9.96
N SER A 63 6.86 -3.72 9.41
CA SER A 63 7.37 -2.36 9.23
C SER A 63 6.61 -1.40 10.12
N LEU A 64 7.36 -0.48 10.74
CA LEU A 64 6.78 0.51 11.64
C LEU A 64 6.05 1.60 10.82
N PRO A 65 5.01 2.23 11.39
CA PRO A 65 4.31 3.32 10.73
C PRO A 65 5.26 4.46 10.36
N SER A 66 5.06 5.02 9.17
CA SER A 66 5.75 6.25 8.79
C SER A 66 5.40 7.39 9.75
N ALA A 67 6.36 8.24 10.07
CA ALA A 67 6.14 9.44 10.89
C ALA A 67 5.17 10.46 10.24
N SER A 68 4.96 10.35 8.93
CA SER A 68 4.05 11.22 8.18
C SER A 68 2.58 10.95 8.54
N ARG A 69 1.88 11.99 9.00
CA ARG A 69 0.42 11.95 9.30
C ARG A 69 -0.47 12.25 8.09
N ARG A 70 0.09 12.35 6.87
CA ARG A 70 -0.70 12.61 5.67
C ARG A 70 -1.64 11.43 5.39
N ARG A 71 -2.93 11.72 5.23
CA ARG A 71 -3.95 10.72 4.90
C ARG A 71 -3.77 10.23 3.46
N ASN A 72 -4.23 9.00 3.18
CA ASN A 72 -4.32 8.41 1.83
C ASN A 72 -2.98 8.23 1.12
N LYS A 73 -1.91 8.00 1.88
CA LYS A 73 -0.61 7.65 1.32
C LYS A 73 -0.46 6.13 1.32
N LEU A 74 -0.17 5.54 0.16
CA LEU A 74 0.32 4.17 0.11
C LEU A 74 1.60 4.06 0.93
N ASP A 75 1.70 3.05 1.79
CA ASP A 75 2.88 2.88 2.65
C ASP A 75 4.12 2.70 1.77
N SER A 76 5.11 3.59 1.93
CA SER A 76 6.33 3.55 1.12
C SER A 76 7.11 2.25 1.32
N ASN A 77 7.00 1.62 2.49
CA ASN A 77 7.60 0.30 2.71
C ASN A 77 6.88 -0.79 1.91
N GLN A 78 5.56 -0.66 1.72
CA GLN A 78 4.78 -1.58 0.88
C GLN A 78 5.19 -1.45 -0.59
N VAL A 79 5.44 -0.23 -1.07
CA VAL A 79 5.98 0.01 -2.41
C VAL A 79 7.37 -0.62 -2.56
N ILE A 80 8.30 -0.33 -1.65
CA ILE A 80 9.67 -0.88 -1.68
C ILE A 80 9.64 -2.40 -1.69
N GLU A 81 8.78 -3.00 -0.87
CA GLU A 81 8.64 -4.44 -0.82
C GLU A 81 8.10 -5.01 -2.12
N ALA A 82 7.09 -4.38 -2.71
CA ALA A 82 6.56 -4.81 -4.00
C ALA A 82 7.63 -4.79 -5.10
N VAL A 83 8.53 -3.79 -5.13
CA VAL A 83 9.67 -3.78 -6.07
C VAL A 83 10.57 -5.01 -5.86
N ARG A 84 10.93 -5.31 -4.61
CA ARG A 84 11.78 -6.47 -4.29
C ARG A 84 11.13 -7.80 -4.70
N ILE A 85 9.81 -7.91 -4.54
CA ILE A 85 9.06 -9.10 -4.94
C ILE A 85 8.94 -9.19 -6.46
N ALA A 86 8.73 -8.06 -7.14
CA ALA A 86 8.63 -8.00 -8.60
C ALA A 86 9.89 -8.57 -9.27
N ASP A 87 11.07 -8.30 -8.71
CA ASP A 87 12.37 -8.79 -9.21
C ASP A 87 12.75 -10.18 -8.64
N ASN A 88 11.88 -10.85 -7.90
CA ASN A 88 12.14 -12.18 -7.34
C ASN A 88 11.42 -13.27 -8.12
N ASP A 89 12.15 -13.99 -8.98
CA ASP A 89 11.60 -15.07 -9.82
C ASP A 89 11.13 -16.31 -9.05
N LYS A 90 11.39 -16.39 -7.74
CA LYS A 90 10.92 -17.50 -6.89
C LYS A 90 9.53 -17.27 -6.32
N ILE A 91 8.93 -16.10 -6.56
CA ILE A 91 7.58 -15.74 -6.09
C ILE A 91 6.65 -15.66 -7.29
N ASP A 92 5.53 -16.37 -7.22
CA ASP A 92 4.56 -16.45 -8.30
C ASP A 92 3.37 -15.51 -8.07
N ALA A 93 3.02 -15.26 -6.80
CA ALA A 93 1.83 -14.50 -6.45
C ALA A 93 2.03 -13.56 -5.24
N VAL A 94 1.22 -12.51 -5.19
CA VAL A 94 1.15 -11.55 -4.09
C VAL A 94 -0.30 -11.35 -3.69
N ALA A 95 -0.60 -11.55 -2.41
CA ALA A 95 -1.91 -11.19 -1.86
C ALA A 95 -1.78 -9.94 -1.00
N MET A 96 -2.66 -8.97 -1.21
CA MET A 96 -2.52 -7.63 -0.67
C MET A 96 -3.72 -7.23 0.17
N ILE A 97 -3.48 -6.86 1.42
CA ILE A 97 -4.41 -6.07 2.22
C ILE A 97 -3.89 -4.64 2.19
N THR A 98 -4.66 -3.73 1.61
CA THR A 98 -4.20 -2.36 1.31
C THR A 98 -5.12 -1.31 1.91
N GLY A 99 -4.56 -0.14 2.22
CA GLY A 99 -5.31 1.04 2.63
C GLY A 99 -5.83 1.85 1.45
N GLU A 100 -6.41 3.01 1.73
CA GLU A 100 -6.97 3.94 0.72
C GLU A 100 -5.91 4.64 -0.17
N GLY A 101 -4.68 4.12 -0.22
CA GLY A 101 -3.61 4.64 -1.07
C GLY A 101 -3.78 4.25 -2.54
N ASP A 102 -3.10 4.97 -3.44
CA ASP A 102 -3.07 4.60 -4.86
C ASP A 102 -2.18 3.37 -5.09
N ILE A 103 -2.82 2.20 -5.08
CA ILE A 103 -2.15 0.90 -5.20
C ILE A 103 -1.87 0.49 -6.65
N LEU A 104 -2.53 1.11 -7.63
CA LEU A 104 -2.45 0.70 -9.02
C LEU A 104 -1.03 0.60 -9.58
N PRO A 105 -0.10 1.55 -9.30
CA PRO A 105 1.28 1.42 -9.77
C PRO A 105 2.00 0.19 -9.22
N VAL A 106 1.67 -0.23 -8.00
CA VAL A 106 2.23 -1.46 -7.40
C VAL A 106 1.66 -2.71 -8.05
N VAL A 107 0.35 -2.74 -8.31
CA VAL A 107 -0.30 -3.86 -8.98
C VAL A 107 0.25 -4.02 -10.40
N ASP A 108 0.38 -2.92 -11.14
CA ASP A 108 0.89 -2.91 -12.52
C ASP A 108 2.36 -3.39 -12.58
N LEU A 109 3.21 -2.91 -11.67
CA LEU A 109 4.59 -3.38 -11.55
C LEU A 109 4.65 -4.90 -11.32
N LEU A 110 3.89 -5.42 -10.36
CA LEU A 110 3.89 -6.85 -10.05
C LEU A 110 3.40 -7.68 -11.25
N LYS A 111 2.30 -7.26 -11.89
CA LYS A 111 1.74 -7.99 -13.04
C LYS A 111 2.64 -7.93 -14.27
N SER A 112 3.28 -6.79 -14.55
CA SER A 112 4.26 -6.67 -15.64
C SER A 112 5.48 -7.58 -15.46
N ARG A 113 5.75 -8.03 -14.23
CA ARG A 113 6.76 -9.05 -13.89
C ARG A 113 6.19 -10.47 -13.77
N GLY A 114 4.98 -10.69 -14.29
CA GLY A 114 4.35 -12.00 -14.33
C GLY A 114 3.81 -12.51 -13.00
N LYS A 115 3.69 -11.65 -11.97
CA LYS A 115 3.13 -12.05 -10.68
C LYS A 115 1.60 -12.02 -10.73
N GLU A 116 0.96 -13.03 -10.16
CA GLU A 116 -0.47 -12.93 -9.83
C GLU A 116 -0.66 -11.97 -8.66
N VAL A 117 -1.65 -11.09 -8.72
CA VAL A 117 -1.90 -10.11 -7.65
C VAL A 117 -3.34 -10.20 -7.19
N TYR A 118 -3.55 -10.45 -5.90
CA TYR A 118 -4.89 -10.60 -5.31
C TYR A 118 -5.18 -9.48 -4.33
N ASP A 119 -6.37 -8.88 -4.45
CA ASP A 119 -6.90 -7.96 -3.45
C ASP A 119 -7.62 -8.74 -2.34
N ILE A 120 -7.29 -8.45 -1.08
CA ILE A 120 -7.95 -9.02 0.09
C ILE A 120 -8.74 -7.91 0.78
N ASN A 121 -10.07 -7.99 0.71
CA ASN A 121 -10.96 -7.04 1.36
C ASN A 121 -12.32 -7.66 1.68
N VAL A 122 -13.21 -6.91 2.33
CA VAL A 122 -14.61 -7.34 2.54
C VAL A 122 -15.36 -7.35 1.22
N ASP A 123 -15.25 -6.25 0.46
CA ASP A 123 -15.90 -6.05 -0.82
C ASP A 123 -14.87 -5.68 -1.90
N SER A 124 -15.10 -6.13 -3.12
CA SER A 124 -14.23 -5.80 -4.25
C SER A 124 -14.29 -4.30 -4.55
N GLY A 125 -13.13 -3.65 -4.61
CA GLY A 125 -13.07 -2.21 -4.90
C GLY A 125 -13.29 -1.86 -6.38
N LYS A 126 -13.40 -0.56 -6.67
CA LYS A 126 -13.52 -0.01 -8.05
C LYS A 126 -12.40 -0.44 -9.00
N TYR A 127 -11.26 -0.85 -8.46
CA TYR A 127 -10.07 -1.24 -9.22
C TYR A 127 -9.87 -2.75 -9.29
N ASN A 128 -10.89 -3.55 -8.96
CA ASN A 128 -10.81 -5.02 -9.00
C ASN A 128 -10.30 -5.56 -10.36
N TYR A 129 -10.63 -4.89 -11.46
CA TYR A 129 -10.17 -5.26 -12.81
C TYR A 129 -8.63 -5.24 -12.97
N ALA A 130 -7.92 -4.47 -12.15
CA ALA A 130 -6.46 -4.39 -12.20
C ALA A 130 -5.80 -5.63 -11.58
N PHE A 131 -6.47 -6.26 -10.62
CA PHE A 131 -5.99 -7.46 -9.93
C PHE A 131 -6.17 -8.71 -10.79
N THR A 132 -5.48 -9.79 -10.42
CA THR A 132 -5.73 -11.14 -10.94
C THR A 132 -7.02 -11.71 -10.35
N GLY A 133 -7.29 -11.39 -9.08
CA GLY A 133 -8.53 -11.82 -8.43
C GLY A 133 -8.77 -11.12 -7.10
N PHE A 134 -9.89 -11.47 -6.49
CA PHE A 134 -10.36 -10.93 -5.22
C PHE A 134 -10.55 -12.06 -4.21
N ILE A 135 -10.10 -11.83 -2.98
CA ILE A 135 -10.25 -12.74 -1.85
C ILE A 135 -11.11 -12.04 -0.79
N ALA A 136 -12.36 -12.48 -0.70
CA ALA A 136 -13.32 -11.93 0.25
C ALA A 136 -12.99 -12.33 1.69
N VAL A 137 -12.98 -11.35 2.59
CA VAL A 137 -12.86 -11.58 4.04
C VAL A 137 -14.23 -11.37 4.67
N PRO A 138 -14.78 -12.37 5.39
CA PRO A 138 -16.08 -12.22 6.04
C PRO A 138 -16.02 -11.16 7.13
N THR A 139 -17.09 -10.40 7.33
CA THR A 139 -17.17 -9.36 8.37
C THR A 139 -16.98 -9.92 9.78
N SER A 140 -17.33 -11.20 10.01
CA SER A 140 -17.07 -11.92 11.26
C SER A 140 -15.58 -12.11 11.59
N ALA A 141 -14.69 -11.98 10.61
CA ALA A 141 -13.24 -12.05 10.82
C ALA A 141 -12.64 -10.72 11.30
N LEU A 142 -13.43 -9.63 11.33
CA LEU A 142 -12.98 -8.29 11.67
C LEU A 142 -13.15 -7.97 13.16
N ARG A 143 -12.40 -7.00 13.66
CA ARG A 143 -12.51 -6.54 15.05
C ARG A 143 -13.82 -5.79 15.28
N GLU A 144 -14.58 -6.20 16.30
CA GLU A 144 -15.77 -5.47 16.76
C GLU A 144 -15.38 -4.11 17.39
N GLY A 145 -16.20 -3.08 17.17
CA GLY A 145 -16.15 -1.84 17.96
C GLY A 145 -15.00 -0.85 17.69
N TYR A 146 -14.05 -1.15 16.80
CA TYR A 146 -13.14 -0.11 16.30
C TYR A 146 -13.88 0.68 15.21
N THR A 147 -14.64 1.70 15.62
CA THR A 147 -15.20 2.70 14.70
C THR A 147 -14.08 3.07 13.72
N ALA A 148 -14.30 2.86 12.42
CA ALA A 148 -13.51 3.60 11.45
C ALA A 148 -13.60 5.05 11.89
N PRO A 149 -12.51 5.86 11.88
CA PRO A 149 -12.77 7.28 11.81
C PRO A 149 -13.71 7.39 10.62
N ALA A 150 -14.97 7.76 10.89
CA ALA A 150 -15.92 8.02 9.85
C ALA A 150 -15.12 8.87 8.88
N THR A 151 -15.09 8.50 7.60
CA THR A 151 -14.73 9.42 6.55
C THR A 151 -15.78 10.51 6.63
N LYS A 152 -15.60 11.42 7.61
CA LYS A 152 -16.19 12.73 7.62
C LYS A 152 -15.59 13.31 6.37
N LYS A 153 -16.34 13.18 5.27
CA LYS A 153 -16.33 14.14 4.18
C LYS A 153 -16.59 15.48 4.84
N LYS A 154 -15.54 16.08 5.41
CA LYS A 154 -15.49 17.52 5.56
C LYS A 154 -15.53 17.96 4.11
N ALA A 155 -16.68 18.49 3.69
CA ALA A 155 -16.77 19.29 2.50
C ALA A 155 -15.53 20.19 2.48
N PRO A 156 -14.83 20.32 1.33
CA PRO A 156 -13.70 21.23 1.24
C PRO A 156 -14.19 22.58 1.76
N LYS A 157 -13.55 23.10 2.82
CA LYS A 157 -13.75 24.51 3.13
C LYS A 157 -13.32 25.26 1.87
N PRO A 158 -14.14 26.18 1.33
CA PRO A 158 -13.70 26.99 0.22
C PRO A 158 -12.38 27.63 0.63
N VAL A 159 -11.34 27.34 -0.15
CA VAL A 159 -10.03 27.93 0.05
C VAL A 159 -10.24 29.40 -0.24
N ALA A 160 -10.28 30.23 0.80
CA ALA A 160 -10.17 31.67 0.61
C ALA A 160 -8.90 31.89 -0.22
N SER A 161 -9.03 32.54 -1.37
CA SER A 161 -7.92 32.84 -2.25
C SER A 161 -6.91 33.69 -1.49
N VAL A 162 -5.91 33.03 -0.90
CA VAL A 162 -4.73 33.73 -0.41
C VAL A 162 -4.05 34.25 -1.66
N GLN A 163 -4.15 35.55 -1.91
CA GLN A 163 -3.30 36.23 -2.88
C GLN A 163 -1.86 36.01 -2.41
N ARG A 164 -1.20 34.99 -2.99
CA ARG A 164 0.21 34.73 -2.74
C ARG A 164 0.97 35.92 -3.30
N ALA A 165 1.67 36.65 -2.43
CA ALA A 165 2.68 37.60 -2.85
C ALA A 165 3.65 36.89 -3.83
N ALA A 166 4.07 37.62 -4.87
CA ALA A 166 4.94 37.09 -5.92
C ALA A 166 6.18 36.44 -5.29
N ASN A 167 6.40 35.16 -5.60
CA ASN A 167 7.53 34.40 -5.09
C ASN A 167 8.78 34.82 -5.89
N PRO A 168 9.79 35.46 -5.27
CA PRO A 168 10.96 35.99 -5.97
C PRO A 168 11.77 34.91 -6.71
N TYR A 169 11.69 33.65 -6.26
CA TYR A 169 12.38 32.53 -6.90
C TYR A 169 11.73 32.08 -8.22
N VAL A 170 10.49 32.49 -8.52
CA VAL A 170 9.80 32.15 -9.77
C VAL A 170 10.31 32.98 -10.94
N GLU A 171 10.67 34.25 -10.70
CA GLU A 171 11.29 35.07 -11.75
C GLU A 171 12.72 34.64 -12.05
N GLU A 172 13.47 34.26 -11.02
CA GLU A 172 14.83 33.73 -11.16
C GLU A 172 14.83 32.43 -11.97
N ALA A 173 13.92 31.50 -11.68
CA ALA A 173 13.76 30.27 -12.46
C ALA A 173 13.35 30.56 -13.92
N ARG A 174 12.50 31.56 -14.17
CA ARG A 174 12.13 31.96 -15.54
C ARG A 174 13.30 32.53 -16.33
N LYS A 175 14.18 33.31 -15.69
CA LYS A 175 15.40 33.83 -16.35
C LYS A 175 16.33 32.70 -16.75
N VAL A 176 16.58 31.75 -15.85
CA VAL A 176 17.42 30.57 -16.13
C VAL A 176 16.82 29.71 -17.25
N LEU A 177 15.51 29.44 -17.21
CA LEU A 177 14.83 28.60 -18.20
C LEU A 177 14.68 29.26 -19.57
N SER A 178 14.66 30.59 -19.63
CA SER A 178 14.57 31.31 -20.91
C SER A 178 15.83 31.20 -21.76
N GLY A 179 16.95 30.71 -21.20
CA GLY A 179 18.21 30.51 -21.92
C GLY A 179 18.81 31.80 -22.50
N SER A 180 18.28 32.97 -22.15
CA SER A 180 18.63 34.27 -22.75
C SER A 180 20.10 34.62 -22.53
N GLU A 181 20.67 34.25 -21.38
CA GLU A 181 22.08 34.48 -21.05
C GLU A 181 23.03 33.55 -21.82
N ILE A 182 22.60 32.33 -22.11
CA ILE A 182 23.36 31.37 -22.92
C ILE A 182 23.33 31.82 -24.38
N LEU A 183 22.15 32.14 -24.92
CA LEU A 183 21.98 32.61 -26.30
C LEU A 183 22.70 33.94 -26.57
N ALA A 184 22.85 34.82 -25.57
CA ALA A 184 23.61 36.05 -25.69
C ALA A 184 25.14 35.82 -25.82
N LYS A 185 25.68 34.76 -25.19
CA LYS A 185 27.12 34.42 -25.29
C LYS A 185 27.52 33.89 -26.66
N TYR A 186 26.60 33.27 -27.41
CA TYR A 186 26.85 32.70 -28.74
C TYR A 186 26.46 33.65 -29.90
N ARG A 187 26.13 34.91 -29.60
CA ARG A 187 25.80 35.95 -30.60
C ARG A 187 26.98 36.87 -30.97
N LYS A 188 28.22 36.44 -30.73
CA LYS A 188 29.42 37.12 -31.23
C LYS A 188 29.95 36.45 -32.49
#